data_AF-A0A922ZQ59-F1
#
_entry.id   AF-A0A922ZQ59-F1
#
_cell.length_a   1.000
_cell.length_b   1.000
_cell.length_c   1.000
_cell.angle_alpha   90.00
_cell.angle_beta   90.00
_cell.angle_gamma   90.00
#
_symmetry.space_group_name_H-M   'P 1'
#
loop_
_entity.id
_entity.type
_entity.pdbx_description
1 polymer ?
#
loop_
_entity_poly.entity_id
_entity_poly.type
_entity_poly.pdbx_seq_one_letter_code
_entity_poly.pdbx_strand_id
1 'polypeptide(L)'
;MTSSGVQDYCDWCMGPLTEAARARSSWLGLPLEFAWACSDCLDAGRYRLPPDGWEGSAEDWLASDQYVLGVDDVTVIVNALNEVLHGPEAVEDWEFETRLGVTRAAALETLRRLNSNSSGGFFAGMV
;
A
#
# COMPACT_ATOMS: atom_id res chain seq x y z
N MET A 1 -21.78 17.06 2.15
CA MET A 1 -22.53 15.83 1.82
C MET A 1 -21.66 15.06 0.85
N THR A 2 -20.78 14.19 1.35
CA THR A 2 -19.96 13.30 0.50
C THR A 2 -20.91 12.34 -0.20
N SER A 3 -21.05 12.52 -1.49
CA SER A 3 -21.81 11.61 -2.33
C SER A 3 -21.13 10.24 -2.22
N SER A 4 -21.80 9.27 -1.59
CA SER A 4 -21.39 7.86 -1.56
C SER A 4 -21.57 7.17 -2.92
N GLY A 5 -21.45 7.93 -4.01
CA GLY A 5 -21.51 7.44 -5.38
C GLY A 5 -20.20 6.73 -5.67
N VAL A 6 -20.23 5.40 -5.61
CA VAL A 6 -19.11 4.57 -6.07
C VAL A 6 -18.84 4.93 -7.53
N GLN A 7 -17.66 5.49 -7.81
CA GLN A 7 -17.26 5.84 -9.16
C GLN A 7 -16.95 4.59 -9.98
N ASP A 8 -17.47 4.51 -11.21
CA ASP A 8 -17.33 3.34 -12.08
C ASP A 8 -16.14 3.41 -13.05
N TYR A 9 -15.60 4.60 -13.27
CA TYR A 9 -14.58 4.85 -14.29
C TYR A 9 -13.35 5.57 -13.73
N CYS A 10 -12.18 5.25 -14.27
CA CYS A 10 -10.90 5.86 -13.92
C CYS A 10 -10.80 7.30 -14.44
N ASP A 11 -10.33 8.24 -13.62
CA ASP A 11 -10.22 9.65 -14.00
C ASP A 11 -9.11 9.95 -15.03
N TRP A 12 -8.14 9.03 -15.21
CA TRP A 12 -7.03 9.22 -16.16
C TRP A 12 -7.24 8.56 -17.52
N CYS A 13 -8.10 7.55 -17.61
CA CYS A 13 -8.26 6.80 -18.86
C CYS A 13 -9.71 6.46 -19.19
N MET A 14 -10.66 6.82 -18.33
CA MET A 14 -12.09 6.45 -18.44
C MET A 14 -12.33 4.93 -18.50
N GLY A 15 -11.33 4.12 -18.16
CA GLY A 15 -11.43 2.66 -18.08
C GLY A 15 -12.22 2.20 -16.85
N PRO A 16 -12.71 0.95 -16.83
CA PRO A 16 -13.52 0.44 -15.72
C PRO A 16 -12.71 0.33 -14.42
N LEU A 17 -13.35 0.69 -13.30
CA LEU A 17 -12.78 0.50 -11.96
C LEU A 17 -13.22 -0.83 -11.36
N THR A 18 -12.24 -1.62 -10.92
CA THR A 18 -12.49 -2.79 -10.08
C THR A 18 -12.54 -2.38 -8.61
N GLU A 19 -13.17 -3.21 -7.76
CA GLU A 19 -13.17 -2.98 -6.31
C GLU A 19 -11.74 -2.92 -5.74
N ALA A 20 -10.83 -3.78 -6.24
CA ALA A 20 -9.42 -3.75 -5.84
C ALA A 20 -8.72 -2.44 -6.23
N ALA A 21 -9.00 -1.89 -7.42
CA ALA A 21 -8.45 -0.61 -7.84
C ALA A 21 -8.95 0.53 -6.93
N ARG A 22 -10.24 0.53 -6.58
CA ARG A 22 -10.80 1.49 -5.62
C ARG A 22 -10.12 1.36 -4.26
N ALA A 23 -9.99 0.15 -3.71
CA ALA A 23 -9.29 -0.04 -2.44
C ALA A 23 -7.85 0.54 -2.46
N ARG A 24 -7.10 0.30 -3.54
CA ARG A 24 -5.74 0.85 -3.73
C ARG A 24 -5.73 2.38 -3.83
N SER A 25 -6.65 2.98 -4.59
CA SER A 25 -6.75 4.45 -4.69
C SER A 25 -7.08 5.10 -3.35
N SER A 26 -7.97 4.48 -2.56
CA SER A 26 -8.31 4.95 -1.22
C SER A 26 -7.10 4.94 -0.27
N TRP A 27 -6.28 3.89 -0.33
CA TRP A 27 -5.05 3.78 0.48
C TRP A 27 -4.01 4.85 0.15
N LEU A 28 -3.99 5.35 -1.09
CA LEU A 28 -3.10 6.45 -1.49
C LEU A 28 -3.54 7.81 -0.93
N GLY A 29 -4.67 7.88 -0.23
CA GLY A 29 -5.22 9.15 0.24
C GLY A 29 -5.68 10.05 -0.91
N LEU A 30 -5.93 9.49 -2.10
CA LEU A 30 -6.51 10.22 -3.21
C LEU A 30 -7.89 10.75 -2.76
N PRO A 31 -8.22 12.03 -3.05
CA PRO A 31 -9.49 12.60 -2.63
C PRO A 31 -10.65 11.74 -3.17
N LEU A 32 -11.59 11.40 -2.29
CA LEU A 32 -12.67 10.42 -2.54
C LEU A 32 -13.63 10.80 -3.69
N GLU A 33 -13.46 11.98 -4.27
CA GLU A 33 -14.20 12.49 -5.42
C GLU A 33 -13.18 12.88 -6.51
N PHE A 34 -13.32 12.31 -7.72
CA PHE A 34 -12.53 12.64 -8.92
C PHE A 34 -11.03 12.30 -8.90
N ALA A 35 -10.61 11.30 -8.12
CA ALA A 35 -9.24 10.80 -8.13
C ALA A 35 -9.14 9.27 -8.00
N TRP A 36 -10.00 8.52 -8.68
CA TRP A 36 -9.96 7.07 -8.72
C TRP A 36 -9.16 6.59 -9.94
N ALA A 37 -8.11 5.80 -9.70
CA ALA A 37 -7.25 5.26 -10.75
C ALA A 37 -7.48 3.75 -10.92
N CYS A 38 -7.64 3.29 -12.17
CA CYS A 38 -7.66 1.85 -12.45
C CYS A 38 -6.28 1.22 -12.22
N SER A 39 -6.21 -0.11 -12.15
CA SER A 39 -4.95 -0.85 -11.97
C SER A 39 -3.87 -0.42 -12.97
N ASP A 40 -4.20 -0.29 -14.26
CA ASP A 40 -3.22 0.12 -15.28
C ASP A 40 -2.67 1.53 -15.03
N CYS A 41 -3.50 2.46 -14.55
CA CYS A 41 -3.06 3.83 -14.25
C CYS A 41 -2.27 3.90 -12.94
N LEU A 42 -2.58 3.04 -11.97
CA LEU A 42 -1.80 2.86 -10.75
C LEU A 42 -0.41 2.29 -11.08
N ASP A 43 -0.36 1.22 -11.84
CA ASP A 43 0.89 0.53 -12.18
C ASP A 43 1.77 1.38 -13.11
N ALA A 44 1.17 2.16 -14.00
CA ALA A 44 1.87 3.14 -14.83
C ALA A 44 2.23 4.45 -14.10
N GLY A 45 1.85 4.63 -12.84
CA GLY A 45 2.16 5.83 -12.05
C GLY A 45 1.46 7.11 -12.51
N ARG A 46 0.38 7.03 -13.30
CA ARG A 46 -0.30 8.21 -13.86
C ARG A 46 -0.93 9.10 -12.80
N TYR A 47 -1.36 8.49 -11.69
CA TYR A 47 -1.95 9.18 -10.54
C TYR A 47 -1.00 10.18 -9.85
N ARG A 48 0.30 10.20 -10.19
CA ARG A 48 1.25 11.19 -9.67
C ARG A 48 1.10 12.57 -10.27
N LEU A 49 0.35 12.69 -11.35
CA LEU A 49 -0.11 13.97 -11.89
C LEU A 49 -1.61 14.07 -11.67
N PRO A 50 -2.14 15.26 -11.32
CA PRO A 50 -3.58 15.44 -11.14
C PRO A 50 -4.34 15.05 -12.42
N PRO A 51 -5.57 14.50 -12.29
CA PRO A 51 -6.38 14.15 -13.44
C PRO A 51 -6.94 15.40 -14.14
N ASP A 52 -7.46 15.21 -15.35
CA ASP A 52 -8.15 16.27 -16.07
C ASP A 52 -9.36 16.76 -15.26
N GLY A 53 -9.47 18.08 -15.06
CA GLY A 53 -10.54 18.68 -14.26
C GLY A 53 -10.21 18.89 -12.78
N TRP A 54 -8.99 18.57 -12.32
CA TRP A 54 -8.50 19.03 -11.03
C TRP A 54 -8.48 20.56 -10.95
N GLU A 55 -9.18 21.11 -9.96
CA GLU A 55 -9.32 22.57 -9.78
C GLU A 55 -8.18 23.20 -8.95
N GLY A 56 -7.38 22.38 -8.25
CA GLY A 56 -6.23 22.83 -7.47
C GLY A 56 -4.96 23.01 -8.31
N SER A 57 -3.87 23.49 -7.70
CA SER A 57 -2.58 23.53 -8.37
C SER A 57 -1.94 22.13 -8.43
N ALA A 58 -0.95 21.95 -9.30
CA ALA A 58 -0.16 20.72 -9.32
C ALA A 58 0.69 20.55 -8.04
N GLU A 59 1.05 21.65 -7.37
CA GLU A 59 1.82 21.63 -6.12
C GLU A 59 0.97 21.14 -4.94
N ASP A 60 -0.35 21.33 -5.01
CA ASP A 60 -1.31 20.84 -4.02
C ASP A 60 -1.65 19.34 -4.21
N TRP A 61 -1.09 18.70 -5.24
CA TRP A 61 -1.35 17.30 -5.55
C TRP A 61 -0.53 16.37 -4.65
N LEU A 62 -1.15 15.95 -3.54
CA LEU A 62 -0.54 15.12 -2.49
C LEU A 62 -0.06 13.74 -2.96
N ALA A 63 -0.54 13.25 -4.11
CA ALA A 63 -0.15 11.94 -4.63
C ALA A 63 1.09 11.97 -5.54
N SER A 64 1.67 13.15 -5.78
CA SER A 64 2.84 13.32 -6.65
C SER A 64 4.08 12.57 -6.18
N ASP A 65 4.25 12.42 -4.86
CA ASP A 65 5.37 11.73 -4.22
C ASP A 65 5.03 10.29 -3.78
N GLN A 66 3.78 9.86 -3.96
CA GLN A 66 3.33 8.55 -3.50
C GLN A 66 3.77 7.45 -4.47
N TYR A 67 4.39 6.39 -3.95
CA TYR A 67 4.78 5.21 -4.71
C TYR A 67 3.85 4.04 -4.38
N VAL A 68 3.15 3.51 -5.38
CA VAL A 68 2.40 2.27 -5.24
C VAL A 68 3.34 1.09 -5.45
N LEU A 69 3.56 0.29 -4.41
CA LEU A 69 4.29 -0.96 -4.54
C LEU A 69 3.45 -1.95 -5.36
N GLY A 70 4.01 -2.43 -6.47
CA GLY A 70 3.44 -3.53 -7.24
C GLY A 70 3.56 -4.86 -6.50
N VAL A 71 2.91 -5.90 -7.01
CA VAL A 71 3.01 -7.26 -6.44
C VAL A 71 4.46 -7.75 -6.43
N ASP A 72 5.22 -7.44 -7.48
CA ASP A 72 6.64 -7.78 -7.58
C ASP A 72 7.48 -7.01 -6.56
N ASP A 73 7.22 -5.71 -6.36
CA ASP A 73 7.92 -4.90 -5.36
C ASP A 73 7.70 -5.44 -3.95
N VAL A 74 6.43 -5.75 -3.61
CA VAL A 74 6.09 -6.36 -2.33
C VAL A 74 6.79 -7.70 -2.15
N THR A 75 6.82 -8.53 -3.20
CA THR A 75 7.49 -9.84 -3.18
C THR A 75 8.99 -9.68 -2.91
N VAL A 76 9.65 -8.75 -3.60
CA VAL A 76 11.08 -8.45 -3.42
C VAL A 76 11.34 -7.96 -1.99
N ILE A 77 10.54 -7.02 -1.49
CA ILE A 77 10.70 -6.48 -0.13
C ILE A 77 10.52 -7.58 0.92
N VAL A 78 9.48 -8.40 0.80
CA VAL A 78 9.22 -9.51 1.73
C VAL A 78 10.35 -10.54 1.70
N ASN A 79 10.85 -10.89 0.51
CA ASN A 79 11.96 -11.82 0.39
C ASN A 79 13.25 -11.26 1.01
N ALA A 80 13.55 -9.99 0.78
CA ALA A 80 14.71 -9.33 1.39
C ALA A 80 14.60 -9.28 2.92
N LEU A 81 13.42 -8.95 3.44
CA LEU A 81 13.17 -8.96 4.89
C LEU A 81 13.30 -10.37 5.47
N ASN A 82 12.79 -11.39 4.78
CA ASN A 82 12.94 -12.78 5.21
C ASN A 82 14.41 -13.20 5.27
N GLU A 83 15.23 -12.83 4.28
CA GLU A 83 16.66 -13.11 4.31
C GLU A 83 17.35 -12.42 5.49
N VAL A 84 17.07 -11.15 5.75
CA VAL A 84 17.64 -10.41 6.88
C VAL A 84 17.20 -10.98 8.24
N LEU A 85 15.99 -11.51 8.33
CA LEU A 85 15.41 -11.98 9.59
C LEU A 85 15.64 -13.48 9.84
N HIS A 86 15.82 -14.27 8.79
CA HIS A 86 15.81 -15.75 8.86
C HIS A 86 16.92 -16.43 8.03
N GLY A 87 17.72 -15.67 7.27
CA GLY A 87 18.83 -16.18 6.49
C GLY A 87 20.03 -16.64 7.34
N PRO A 88 21.11 -17.14 6.71
CA PRO A 88 22.32 -17.60 7.40
C PRO A 88 23.04 -16.47 8.15
N GLU A 89 22.89 -15.22 7.71
CA GLU A 89 23.38 -14.02 8.38
C GLU A 89 22.25 -13.25 9.08
N ALA A 90 21.18 -13.95 9.48
CA ALA A 90 20.07 -13.34 10.18
C ALA A 90 20.55 -12.55 11.41
N VAL A 91 19.97 -11.37 11.59
CA VAL A 91 20.29 -10.50 12.72
C VAL A 91 20.09 -11.26 14.04
N GLU A 92 21.13 -11.35 14.85
CA GLU A 92 21.06 -12.04 16.14
C GLU A 92 20.06 -11.33 17.07
N ASP A 93 19.45 -12.09 17.99
CA ASP A 93 18.37 -11.58 18.83
C ASP A 93 18.79 -10.38 19.71
N TRP A 94 20.04 -10.37 20.21
CA TRP A 94 20.55 -9.26 21.00
C TRP A 94 20.67 -7.96 20.18
N GLU A 95 21.04 -8.06 18.91
CA GLU A 95 21.17 -6.90 18.02
C GLU A 95 19.79 -6.39 17.60
N PHE A 96 18.86 -7.31 17.32
CA PHE A 96 17.46 -6.98 17.05
C PHE A 96 16.84 -6.20 18.23
N GLU A 97 16.99 -6.72 19.44
CA GLU A 97 16.47 -6.09 20.65
C GLU A 97 17.11 -4.73 20.92
N THR A 98 18.43 -4.61 20.72
CA THR A 98 19.15 -3.34 20.89
C THR A 98 18.67 -2.28 19.90
N ARG A 99 18.42 -2.65 18.63
CA ARG A 99 18.02 -1.69 17.59
C ARG A 99 16.55 -1.29 17.67
N LEU A 100 15.67 -2.22 18.05
CA LEU A 100 14.22 -2.01 18.01
C LEU A 100 13.59 -1.77 19.40
N GLY A 101 14.35 -1.99 20.48
CA GLY A 101 13.87 -1.82 21.86
C GLY A 101 12.85 -2.85 22.31
N VAL A 102 12.67 -3.94 21.54
CA VAL A 102 11.75 -5.05 21.84
C VAL A 102 12.35 -6.37 21.41
N THR A 103 12.01 -7.45 22.12
CA THR A 103 12.43 -8.80 21.71
C THR A 103 11.73 -9.22 20.42
N ARG A 104 12.39 -10.07 19.63
CA ARG A 104 11.83 -10.64 18.40
C ARG A 104 10.50 -11.36 18.64
N ALA A 105 10.39 -12.09 19.75
CA ALA A 105 9.15 -12.76 20.14
C ALA A 105 8.00 -11.78 20.41
N ALA A 106 8.27 -10.66 21.10
CA ALA A 106 7.26 -9.63 21.37
C ALA A 106 6.83 -8.88 20.09
N ALA A 107 7.77 -8.64 19.18
CA ALA A 107 7.47 -8.06 17.87
C ALA A 107 6.57 -8.99 17.04
N LEU A 108 6.90 -10.28 16.96
CA LEU A 108 6.08 -11.29 16.26
C LEU A 108 4.68 -11.42 16.86
N GLU A 109 4.54 -11.38 18.18
CA GLU A 109 3.23 -11.42 18.82
C GLU A 109 2.39 -10.18 18.52
N THR A 110 3.02 -9.01 18.43
CA THR A 110 2.35 -7.78 17.98
C THR A 110 1.86 -7.90 16.54
N LEU A 111 2.69 -8.44 15.64
CA LEU A 111 2.29 -8.70 14.25
C LEU A 111 1.12 -9.69 14.16
N ARG A 112 1.11 -10.76 14.95
CA ARG A 112 -0.01 -11.72 15.00
C ARG A 112 -1.31 -11.04 15.44
N ARG A 113 -1.28 -10.16 16.44
CA ARG A 113 -2.46 -9.41 16.90
C ARG A 113 -2.98 -8.46 15.82
N LEU A 114 -2.11 -7.80 15.07
CA LEU A 114 -2.51 -6.97 13.95
C LEU A 114 -3.18 -7.80 12.85
N ASN A 115 -2.58 -8.93 12.46
CA ASN A 115 -3.15 -9.82 11.44
C ASN A 115 -4.48 -10.47 11.86
N SER A 116 -4.67 -10.77 13.15
CA SER A 116 -5.93 -11.33 13.66
C SER A 116 -7.04 -10.28 13.80
N ASN A 117 -6.69 -9.01 14.03
CA ASN A 117 -7.63 -7.90 13.97
C ASN A 117 -7.96 -7.46 12.52
N SER A 118 -7.07 -7.75 11.57
CA SER A 118 -7.30 -7.60 10.13
C SER A 118 -8.08 -8.78 9.56
N SER A 119 -9.35 -8.92 9.95
CA SER A 119 -10.29 -9.80 9.24
C SER A 119 -10.57 -9.21 7.85
N GLY A 120 -9.68 -9.53 6.91
CA GLY A 120 -9.68 -9.15 5.50
C GLY A 120 -8.32 -9.52 4.90
N GLY A 121 -8.15 -10.81 4.61
CA GLY A 121 -6.85 -11.48 4.53
C GLY A 121 -5.88 -11.00 3.44
N PHE A 122 -4.58 -11.10 3.74
CA PHE A 122 -3.55 -11.13 2.70
C PHE A 122 -2.25 -11.91 3.02
N PHE A 123 -2.04 -12.46 4.23
CA PHE A 123 -0.75 -13.13 4.55
C PHE A 123 -0.89 -14.42 5.37
N ALA A 124 -1.86 -15.28 5.03
CA ALA A 124 -1.96 -16.62 5.62
C ALA A 124 -1.17 -17.63 4.77
N GLY A 125 0.16 -17.65 4.90
CA GLY A 125 0.96 -18.67 4.22
C GLY A 125 2.46 -18.43 4.14
N MET A 126 3.12 -18.12 5.25
CA MET A 126 4.57 -18.33 5.36
C MET A 126 4.98 -18.33 6.84
N VAL A 127 5.01 -19.54 7.42
CA VAL A 127 5.77 -19.90 8.62
C VAL A 127 6.57 -21.13 8.24
#